data_AF-A0A0S8BD94-F1
#
_entry.id   AF-A0A0S8BD94-F1
#
_cell.length_a   1.000
_cell.length_b   1.000
_cell.length_c   1.000
_cell.angle_alpha   90.00
_cell.angle_beta   90.00
_cell.angle_gamma   90.00
#
_symmetry.space_group_name_H-M   'P 1'
#
loop_
_entity.id
_entity.type
_entity.pdbx_description
1 polymer ?
#
loop_
_entity_poly.entity_id
_entity_poly.type
_entity_poly.pdbx_seq_one_letter_code
_entity_poly.pdbx_strand_id
1 'polypeptide(L)' 'MPKGTKVHKIYEKLLAKGYSKGKAARIAQSKTGQSLQTGRPSKRASLKKIGRNRYRVKQ' A
#
# COMPACT_ATOMS: atom_id res chain seq x y z
N MET A 1 2.98 6.82 -10.77
CA MET A 1 2.25 5.61 -10.33
C MET A 1 2.28 4.61 -11.47
N PRO A 2 2.84 3.41 -11.31
CA PRO A 2 2.84 2.44 -12.39
C PRO A 2 1.41 1.99 -12.64
N LYS A 3 0.90 2.27 -13.84
CA LYS A 3 -0.45 1.88 -14.26
C LYS A 3 -0.58 0.36 -14.17
N GLY A 4 -1.74 -0.11 -13.73
CA GLY A 4 -2.03 -1.54 -13.58
C GLY A 4 -1.65 -2.18 -12.25
N THR A 5 -0.87 -1.49 -11.39
CA THR A 5 -0.56 -1.98 -10.03
C THR A 5 -1.81 -2.07 -9.14
N LYS A 6 -1.78 -2.95 -8.13
CA LYS A 6 -2.90 -3.10 -7.18
C LYS A 6 -3.24 -1.77 -6.49
N VAL A 7 -2.21 -1.01 -6.12
CA VAL A 7 -2.38 0.31 -5.50
C VAL A 7 -3.05 1.30 -6.46
N HIS A 8 -2.77 1.23 -7.76
CA HIS A 8 -3.39 2.09 -8.80
C HIS A 8 -4.86 1.79 -8.98
N LYS A 9 -5.22 0.50 -9.10
CA LYS A 9 -6.62 0.08 -9.25
C LYS A 9 -7.49 0.51 -8.06
N ILE A 10 -6.94 0.47 -6.85
CA ILE A 10 -7.68 0.91 -5.64
C ILE A 10 -7.79 2.43 -5.59
N TYR A 11 -6.71 3.16 -5.93
CA TYR A 11 -6.72 4.61 -5.96
C TYR A 11 -7.79 5.16 -6.92
N GLU A 12 -7.82 4.66 -8.16
CA GLU A 12 -8.83 5.05 -9.16
C GLU A 12 -10.26 4.76 -8.68
N LYS A 13 -10.50 3.58 -8.11
CA LYS A 13 -11.82 3.23 -7.54
C LYS A 13 -12.24 4.15 -6.40
N LEU A 14 -11.30 4.69 -5.62
CA LEU A 14 -11.61 5.62 -4.53
C LEU A 14 -11.90 7.02 -5.07
N LEU A 15 -11.16 7.47 -6.09
CA LEU A 15 -11.48 8.72 -6.78
C LEU A 15 -12.86 8.68 -7.43
N ALA A 16 -13.19 7.58 -8.11
CA ALA A 16 -14.51 7.37 -8.71
C ALA A 16 -15.66 7.37 -7.68
N LYS A 17 -15.36 7.08 -6.41
CA LYS A 17 -16.30 7.15 -5.29
C LYS A 17 -16.39 8.54 -4.64
N GLY A 18 -15.70 9.55 -5.18
CA GLY A 18 -15.70 10.92 -4.65
C GLY A 18 -14.72 11.16 -3.50
N TYR A 19 -13.77 10.26 -3.24
CA TYR A 19 -12.75 10.51 -2.22
C TYR A 19 -11.73 11.55 -2.70
N SER A 20 -11.25 12.39 -1.78
CA SER A 20 -10.14 13.30 -2.07
C SER A 20 -8.85 12.53 -2.38
N LYS A 21 -8.02 13.09 -3.27
CA LYS A 21 -6.75 12.47 -3.72
C LYS A 21 -5.87 12.00 -2.56
N GLY A 22 -5.71 12.84 -1.52
CA GLY A 22 -4.95 12.49 -0.32
C GLY A 22 -5.55 11.33 0.48
N LYS A 23 -6.87 11.32 0.66
CA LYS A 23 -7.57 10.23 1.39
C LYS A 23 -7.50 8.92 0.60
N ALA A 24 -7.71 8.98 -0.71
CA ALA A 24 -7.61 7.85 -1.62
C ALA A 24 -6.20 7.23 -1.60
N ALA A 25 -5.16 8.06 -1.71
CA ALA A 25 -3.76 7.63 -1.67
C ALA A 25 -3.43 6.88 -0.37
N ARG A 26 -3.80 7.46 0.78
CA ARG A 26 -3.55 6.88 2.10
C ARG A 26 -4.24 5.52 2.26
N ILE A 27 -5.50 5.40 1.85
CA ILE A 27 -6.26 4.14 1.91
C ILE A 27 -5.62 3.09 0.98
N ALA A 28 -5.30 3.46 -0.26
CA ALA A 28 -4.71 2.54 -1.24
C ALA A 28 -3.35 2.00 -0.76
N GLN A 29 -2.46 2.87 -0.26
CA GLN A 29 -1.16 2.49 0.28
C GLN A 29 -1.31 1.60 1.53
N SER A 30 -2.23 1.95 2.44
CA SER A 30 -2.46 1.16 3.66
C SER A 30 -2.98 -0.24 3.35
N LYS A 31 -3.87 -0.37 2.36
CA LYS A 31 -4.48 -1.65 1.99
C LYS A 31 -3.54 -2.56 1.22
N THR A 32 -2.69 -1.99 0.37
CA THR A 32 -1.76 -2.77 -0.47
C THR A 32 -0.38 -2.95 0.12
N GLY A 33 0.00 -2.10 1.07
CA GLY A 33 1.37 -1.98 1.56
C GLY A 33 2.34 -1.44 0.51
N GLN A 34 1.87 -1.01 -0.67
CA GLN A 34 2.68 -0.50 -1.77
C GLN A 34 2.71 1.03 -1.79
N SER A 35 3.81 1.60 -2.28
CA SER A 35 3.91 3.03 -2.55
C SER A 35 3.06 3.41 -3.77
N LEU A 36 2.31 4.51 -3.66
CA LEU A 36 1.55 5.10 -4.76
C LEU A 36 2.46 5.53 -5.92
N GLN A 37 3.66 6.02 -5.61
CA GLN A 37 4.56 6.56 -6.62
C GLN A 37 5.22 5.46 -7.45
N THR A 38 5.70 4.39 -6.79
CA THR A 38 6.57 3.36 -7.39
C THR A 38 5.92 1.99 -7.53
N GLY A 39 4.77 1.73 -6.89
CA GLY A 39 4.13 0.40 -6.85
C GLY A 39 4.91 -0.65 -6.04
N ARG A 40 6.09 -0.30 -5.52
CA ARG A 40 6.94 -1.18 -4.71
C ARG A 40 6.45 -1.24 -3.27
N PRO A 41 6.81 -2.28 -2.49
CA PRO A 41 6.53 -2.33 -1.07
C PRO A 41 7.01 -1.06 -0.37
N SER A 42 6.15 -0.44 0.43
CA SER A 42 6.52 0.73 1.23
C SER A 42 7.52 0.32 2.33
N LYS A 43 8.40 1.25 2.72
CA LYS A 43 9.34 1.04 3.84
C LYS A 43 8.63 0.60 5.12
N ARG A 44 7.41 1.11 5.36
CA ARG A 44 6.59 0.69 6.51
C ARG A 44 6.12 -0.76 6.39
N ALA A 45 5.73 -1.20 5.19
CA ALA A 45 5.36 -2.58 4.95
C ALA A 45 6.56 -3.54 5.04
N SER A 46 7.73 -3.15 4.53
CA SER A 46 8.95 -3.97 4.64
C SER A 46 9.39 -4.13 6.09
N LEU A 47 9.35 -3.05 6.89
CA LEU A 47 9.63 -3.11 8.33
C LEU A 47 8.64 -4.02 9.08
N LYS A 48 7.34 -3.97 8.75
CA LYS A 48 6.33 -4.83 9.37
C LYS A 48 6.56 -6.32 9.05
N LYS A 49 7.10 -6.63 7.86
CA LYS A 49 7.49 -8.00 7.48
C LYS A 49 8.70 -8.49 8.27
N ILE A 50 9.73 -7.64 8.43
CA ILE A 50 10.93 -7.96 9.23
C ILE A 50 10.57 -8.22 10.69
N GLY A 51 9.72 -7.37 11.29
CA GLY A 51 9.24 -7.58 12.65
C GLY A 51 8.46 -8.89 12.82
N ARG A 52 7.56 -9.22 11.89
CA ARG A 52 6.79 -10.48 11.91
C ARG A 52 7.67 -11.72 11.76
N ASN A 53 8.72 -11.66 10.94
CA ASN A 53 9.61 -12.80 10.75
C ASN A 53 10.50 -13.05 11.98
N ARG A 54 10.90 -11.98 12.70
CA ARG A 54 11.74 -12.08 13.91
C ARG A 54 11.09 -12.86 15.06
N TYR A 55 9.77 -12.86 15.16
CA TYR A 55 9.03 -13.62 16.19
C TYR A 55 8.61 -15.04 15.73
N ARG A 56 8.73 -15.35 14.43
CA ARG A 56 8.32 -16.65 13.89
C ARG A 56 9.39 -17.74 14.05
N VAL A 57 10.66 -17.37 14.23
CA VAL A 57 11.79 -18.33 14.36
C VAL A 57 12.05 -18.75 15.81
N LYS A 58 11.27 -18.24 16.77
CA LYS A 58 11.42 -18.53 18.21
C LYS A 58 10.32 -19.44 18.79
N GLN A 59 9.47 -20.03 17.95
CA GLN A 59 8.47 -21.03 18.34
C GLN A 59 8.84 -22.39 17.78
#